data_AF-A0A182E3A6-F1
#
_entry.id   AF-A0A182E3A6-F1
#
_cell.length_a   1.000
_cell.length_b   1.000
_cell.length_c   1.000
_cell.angle_alpha   90.00
_cell.angle_beta   90.00
_cell.angle_gamma   90.00
#
_symmetry.space_group_name_H-M   'P 1'
#
loop_
_entity.id
_entity.type
_entity.pdbx_description
1 polymer ?
#
loop_
_entity_poly.entity_id
_entity_poly.type
_entity_poly.pdbx_seq_one_letter_code
_entity_poly.pdbx_strand_id
1 'polypeptide(L)'
;MEKNKNSDLDKSNIILMGPSGVGKTYITQILARILDVPIAMCDCTLLTQSGYVGDDVDTVIQKLLVNADGDVDAAQRGIVFLDEFDKISSSLDFESRSFRDVGGRGVQQAFLKLVEGTVVKVKLPGCNGVRVF
;
A
#
# COMPACT_ATOMS: atom_id res chain seq x y z
N MET A 1 6.44 30.84 -25.47
CA MET A 1 6.48 30.63 -24.00
C MET A 1 5.11 30.13 -23.58
N GLU A 2 4.88 28.82 -23.67
CA GLU A 2 3.65 28.21 -23.16
C GLU A 2 3.88 27.94 -21.68
N LYS A 3 3.11 28.60 -20.82
CA LYS A 3 3.05 28.25 -19.39
C LYS A 3 2.50 26.83 -19.34
N ASN A 4 3.36 25.87 -19.02
CA ASN A 4 2.92 24.58 -18.51
C ASN A 4 1.97 24.88 -17.35
N LYS A 5 0.68 24.62 -17.57
CA LYS A 5 -0.24 24.41 -16.46
C LYS A 5 0.30 23.17 -15.76
N ASN A 6 1.12 23.36 -14.74
CA ASN A 6 1.19 22.42 -13.64
C ASN A 6 -0.26 22.31 -13.16
N SER A 7 -0.98 21.34 -13.71
CA SER A 7 -2.18 20.87 -13.09
C SER A 7 -1.72 20.33 -11.75
N ASP A 8 -2.10 21.01 -10.66
CA ASP A 8 -2.02 20.52 -9.28
C ASP A 8 -2.86 19.25 -9.17
N LEU A 9 -2.41 18.16 -9.79
CA LEU A 9 -3.01 16.85 -9.66
C LEU A 9 -2.47 16.26 -8.36
N ASP A 10 -3.25 16.42 -7.30
CA ASP A 10 -3.04 15.70 -6.07
C ASP A 10 -3.05 14.18 -6.32
N LYS A 11 -2.29 13.47 -5.49
CA LYS A 11 -2.17 12.02 -5.53
C LYS A 11 -3.56 11.37 -5.58
N SER A 12 -3.87 10.76 -6.71
CA SER A 12 -5.19 10.17 -6.99
C SER A 12 -5.15 8.67 -6.72
N ASN A 13 -5.51 8.27 -5.51
CA ASN A 13 -5.65 6.86 -5.15
C ASN A 13 -6.99 6.31 -5.69
N ILE A 14 -7.00 5.04 -6.09
CA ILE A 14 -8.17 4.40 -6.71
C ILE A 14 -8.69 3.29 -5.79
N ILE A 15 -10.00 3.23 -5.58
CA ILE A 15 -10.68 2.11 -4.94
C ILE A 15 -11.44 1.33 -6.02
N LEU A 16 -11.11 0.04 -6.18
CA LEU A 16 -11.80 -0.85 -7.11
C LEU A 16 -12.87 -1.65 -6.36
N MET A 17 -14.16 -1.37 -6.61
CA MET A 17 -15.27 -2.12 -6.03
C MET A 17 -15.93 -3.08 -7.03
N GLY A 18 -16.36 -4.24 -6.54
CA GLY A 18 -17.16 -5.23 -7.28
C GLY A 18 -17.17 -6.60 -6.59
N PRO A 19 -17.91 -7.60 -7.08
CA PRO A 19 -17.90 -8.95 -6.53
C PRO A 19 -16.59 -9.71 -6.80
N SER A 20 -16.39 -10.86 -6.15
CA SER A 20 -15.24 -11.73 -6.43
C SER A 20 -15.28 -12.23 -7.88
N GLY A 21 -14.11 -12.47 -8.48
CA GLY A 21 -14.00 -13.04 -9.83
C GLY A 21 -14.20 -12.08 -11.01
N VAL A 22 -14.47 -10.79 -10.80
CA VAL A 22 -14.65 -9.80 -11.90
C VAL A 22 -13.35 -9.24 -12.48
N GLY A 23 -12.19 -9.75 -12.03
CA GLY A 23 -10.89 -9.37 -12.60
C GLY A 23 -10.24 -8.10 -12.00
N LYS A 24 -10.63 -7.66 -10.80
CA LYS A 24 -9.98 -6.51 -10.10
C LYS A 24 -8.45 -6.67 -9.97
N THR A 25 -8.00 -7.83 -9.53
CA THR A 25 -6.56 -8.12 -9.42
C THR A 25 -5.91 -8.17 -10.80
N TYR A 26 -6.59 -8.74 -11.79
CA TYR A 26 -6.08 -8.87 -13.16
C TYR A 26 -5.92 -7.52 -13.87
N ILE A 27 -6.91 -6.62 -13.75
CA ILE A 27 -6.81 -5.28 -14.37
C ILE A 27 -5.63 -4.49 -13.81
N THR A 28 -5.34 -4.61 -12.51
CA THR A 28 -4.19 -3.93 -11.90
C THR A 28 -2.85 -4.50 -12.41
N GLN A 29 -2.75 -5.83 -12.59
CA GLN A 29 -1.55 -6.45 -13.20
C GLN A 29 -1.34 -5.97 -14.63
N ILE A 30 -2.41 -5.88 -15.41
CA ILE A 30 -2.35 -5.39 -16.79
C ILE A 30 -1.95 -3.91 -16.81
N LEU A 31 -2.50 -3.09 -15.92
CA LEU A 31 -2.16 -1.68 -15.82
C LEU A 31 -0.66 -1.49 -15.53
N ALA A 32 -0.11 -2.23 -14.56
CA ALA A 32 1.32 -2.18 -14.25
C ALA A 32 2.20 -2.58 -15.44
N ARG A 33 1.81 -3.62 -16.19
CA ARG A 33 2.53 -4.04 -17.41
C ARG A 33 2.46 -3.03 -18.53
N ILE A 34 1.32 -2.36 -18.72
CA ILE A 34 1.15 -1.33 -19.75
C ILE A 34 1.98 -0.09 -19.42
N LEU A 35 2.05 0.27 -18.13
CA LEU A 35 2.79 1.43 -17.66
C LEU A 35 4.28 1.17 -17.44
N ASP A 36 4.72 -0.09 -17.49
CA ASP A 36 6.10 -0.54 -17.24
C ASP A 36 6.64 -0.05 -15.89
N VAL A 37 5.86 -0.27 -14.83
CA VAL A 37 6.21 0.13 -13.45
C VAL A 37 6.18 -1.08 -12.50
N PRO A 38 7.01 -1.08 -11.44
CA PRO A 38 6.98 -2.14 -10.44
C PRO A 38 5.62 -2.17 -9.73
N ILE A 39 5.14 -3.38 -9.40
CA ILE A 39 3.87 -3.58 -8.69
C ILE A 39 4.07 -4.44 -7.45
N ALA A 40 3.51 -4.01 -6.32
CA ALA A 40 3.41 -4.82 -5.10
C ALA A 40 1.94 -5.16 -4.85
N MET A 41 1.65 -6.46 -4.71
CA MET A 41 0.32 -6.95 -4.33
C MET A 41 0.35 -7.40 -2.87
N CYS A 42 -0.58 -6.88 -2.07
CA CYS A 42 -0.69 -7.22 -0.66
C CYS A 42 -2.14 -7.53 -0.30
N ASP A 43 -2.34 -8.62 0.43
CA ASP A 43 -3.60 -8.93 1.09
C ASP A 43 -3.67 -8.14 2.41
N CYS A 44 -4.72 -7.34 2.59
CA CYS A 44 -4.90 -6.53 3.79
C CYS A 44 -5.19 -7.35 5.06
N THR A 45 -5.65 -8.60 4.94
CA THR A 45 -5.96 -9.45 6.10
C THR A 45 -4.72 -9.90 6.86
N LEU A 46 -3.55 -9.90 6.20
CA LEU A 46 -2.27 -10.27 6.78
C LEU A 46 -1.61 -9.12 7.57
N LEU A 47 -2.16 -7.92 7.45
CA LEU A 47 -1.59 -6.72 8.06
C LEU A 47 -2.03 -6.59 9.52
N THR A 48 -1.09 -6.21 10.36
CA THR A 48 -1.35 -5.94 11.78
C THR A 48 -0.76 -4.60 12.17
N GLN A 49 -1.26 -4.04 13.26
CA GLN A 49 -0.69 -2.83 13.83
C GLN A 49 0.78 -3.07 14.20
N SER A 50 1.62 -2.06 13.95
CA SER A 50 3.03 -2.13 14.32
C SER A 50 3.22 -2.54 15.80
N GLY A 51 4.11 -3.51 16.04
CA GLY A 51 4.33 -4.11 17.36
C GLY A 51 3.52 -5.37 17.65
N TYR A 52 2.79 -5.90 16.67
CA TYR A 52 2.08 -7.18 16.76
C TYR A 52 2.64 -8.22 15.77
N VAL A 53 2.20 -9.47 15.92
CA VAL A 53 2.63 -10.59 15.06
C VAL A 53 1.85 -10.53 13.75
N GLY A 54 2.52 -10.18 12.66
CA GLY A 54 1.97 -10.06 11.31
C GLY A 54 2.83 -9.17 10.42
N ASP A 55 2.39 -8.91 9.18
CA ASP A 55 3.06 -7.95 8.30
C ASP A 55 2.70 -6.51 8.73
N ASP A 56 3.70 -5.63 8.81
CA ASP A 56 3.47 -4.18 9.00
C ASP A 56 3.12 -3.53 7.65
N VAL A 57 2.45 -2.38 7.68
CA VAL A 57 2.09 -1.59 6.50
C VAL A 57 3.34 -1.16 5.70
N ASP A 58 4.45 -0.90 6.39
CA ASP A 58 5.75 -0.58 5.76
C ASP A 58 6.31 -1.74 4.92
N THR A 59 5.92 -2.99 5.24
CA THR A 59 6.33 -4.20 4.51
C THR A 59 5.81 -4.18 3.06
N VAL A 60 4.71 -3.48 2.80
CA VAL A 60 4.15 -3.34 1.44
C VAL A 60 5.11 -2.53 0.56
N ILE A 61 5.68 -1.44 1.10
CA ILE A 61 6.67 -0.61 0.39
C ILE A 61 7.98 -1.38 0.23
N GLN A 62 8.36 -2.20 1.22
CA GLN A 62 9.52 -3.08 1.10
C GLN A 62 9.35 -4.08 -0.06
N LYS A 63 8.17 -4.71 -0.19
CA LYS A 63 7.85 -5.59 -1.33
C LYS A 63 7.93 -4.83 -2.65
N LEU A 64 7.44 -3.60 -2.72
CA LEU A 64 7.54 -2.76 -3.93
C LEU A 64 8.98 -2.45 -4.31
N LEU A 65 9.81 -2.08 -3.34
CA LEU A 65 11.22 -1.79 -3.58
C LEU A 65 12.00 -3.03 -4.03
N VAL A 66 11.69 -4.22 -3.47
CA VAL A 66 12.25 -5.49 -3.95
C VAL A 66 11.84 -5.76 -5.40
N ASN A 67 10.57 -5.51 -5.75
CA ASN A 67 10.07 -5.67 -7.12
C ASN A 67 10.61 -4.60 -8.09
N ALA A 68 11.21 -3.54 -7.57
CA ALA A 68 11.94 -2.52 -8.31
C ALA A 68 13.46 -2.78 -8.32
N ASP A 69 13.92 -3.98 -7.94
CA ASP A 69 15.34 -4.35 -7.85
C ASP A 69 16.18 -3.41 -6.96
N GLY A 70 15.55 -2.78 -5.97
CA GLY A 70 16.19 -1.81 -5.08
C GLY A 70 16.29 -0.39 -5.65
N ASP A 71 15.76 -0.12 -6.83
CA ASP A 71 15.66 1.22 -7.41
C ASP A 71 14.54 2.03 -6.72
N VAL A 72 14.94 3.06 -5.98
CA VAL A 72 14.04 3.95 -5.24
C VAL A 72 13.21 4.81 -6.20
N ASP A 73 13.80 5.33 -7.27
CA ASP A 73 13.12 6.19 -8.24
C ASP A 73 12.04 5.39 -8.98
N ALA A 74 12.33 4.13 -9.35
CA ALA A 74 11.34 3.23 -9.92
C ALA A 74 10.23 2.88 -8.93
N ALA A 75 10.58 2.55 -7.68
CA ALA A 75 9.60 2.23 -6.63
C ALA A 75 8.64 3.39 -6.33
N GLN A 76 9.11 4.64 -6.36
CA GLN A 76 8.27 5.83 -6.17
C GLN A 76 7.18 6.01 -7.24
N ARG A 77 7.41 5.47 -8.44
CA ARG A 77 6.43 5.46 -9.55
C ARG A 77 5.63 4.16 -9.62
N GLY A 78 5.90 3.23 -8.70
CA GLY A 78 5.29 1.91 -8.68
C GLY A 78 3.83 1.90 -8.22
N ILE A 79 3.18 0.76 -8.40
CA ILE A 79 1.80 0.53 -8.01
C ILE A 79 1.76 -0.35 -6.76
N VAL A 80 1.03 0.09 -5.74
CA VAL A 80 0.65 -0.74 -4.61
C VAL A 80 -0.80 -1.16 -4.78
N PHE A 81 -1.05 -2.47 -4.84
CA PHE A 81 -2.38 -3.05 -4.89
C PHE A 81 -2.70 -3.70 -3.54
N LEU A 82 -3.75 -3.19 -2.89
CA LEU A 82 -4.27 -3.69 -1.62
C LEU A 82 -5.55 -4.49 -1.88
N ASP A 83 -5.49 -5.80 -1.71
CA ASP A 83 -6.63 -6.70 -1.85
C ASP A 83 -7.31 -6.95 -0.50
N GLU A 84 -8.59 -7.36 -0.54
CA GLU A 84 -9.42 -7.60 0.65
C GLU A 84 -9.51 -6.41 1.64
N PHE A 85 -9.39 -5.18 1.13
CA PHE A 85 -9.46 -3.96 1.96
C PHE A 85 -10.81 -3.81 2.69
N ASP A 86 -11.89 -4.45 2.24
CA ASP A 86 -13.16 -4.47 2.95
C ASP A 86 -13.05 -5.14 4.34
N LYS A 87 -12.17 -6.13 4.48
CA LYS A 87 -12.00 -6.92 5.70
C LYS A 87 -11.38 -6.16 6.86
N ILE A 88 -10.59 -5.12 6.59
CA ILE A 88 -10.05 -4.26 7.64
C ILE A 88 -11.08 -3.24 8.17
N SER A 89 -12.25 -3.10 7.52
CA SER A 89 -13.34 -2.21 7.99
C SER A 89 -14.32 -2.90 8.94
N SER A 90 -14.44 -4.23 8.86
CA SER A 90 -15.41 -5.03 9.62
C SER A 90 -15.12 -5.17 11.11
N SER A 91 -13.97 -4.68 11.61
CA SER A 91 -13.65 -4.69 13.06
C SER A 91 -14.45 -3.68 13.89
N LEU A 92 -15.45 -3.02 13.30
CA LEU A 92 -16.33 -2.04 13.95
C LEU A 92 -17.40 -2.66 14.88
N ASP A 93 -17.48 -3.99 14.96
CA ASP A 93 -18.44 -4.66 15.83
C ASP A 93 -18.17 -4.36 17.32
N PHE A 94 -19.21 -3.84 17.95
CA PHE A 94 -19.27 -3.09 19.21
C PHE A 94 -18.88 -3.88 20.48
N GLU A 95 -18.39 -5.12 20.35
CA GLU A 95 -18.17 -6.07 21.47
C GLU A 95 -16.73 -6.14 22.01
N SER A 96 -15.75 -5.53 21.35
CA SER A 96 -14.33 -5.64 21.73
C SER A 96 -13.85 -4.52 22.67
N ARG A 97 -14.63 -4.12 23.68
CA ARG A 97 -14.14 -3.19 24.72
C ARG A 97 -12.99 -3.76 25.59
N SER A 98 -12.69 -5.05 25.49
CA SER A 98 -11.62 -5.72 26.25
C SER A 98 -10.41 -6.19 25.44
N PHE A 99 -10.46 -6.20 24.10
CA PHE A 99 -9.33 -6.61 23.26
C PHE A 99 -8.94 -5.46 22.33
N ARG A 100 -7.68 -5.04 22.38
CA ARG A 100 -7.16 -3.95 21.55
C ARG A 100 -7.31 -4.36 20.07
N ASP A 101 -7.90 -3.49 19.26
CA ASP A 101 -8.08 -3.72 17.82
C ASP A 101 -6.72 -3.67 17.10
N VAL A 102 -6.28 -4.83 16.62
CA VAL A 102 -4.93 -5.02 16.07
C VAL A 102 -4.90 -5.04 14.54
N GLY A 103 -6.02 -5.36 13.90
CA GLY A 103 -6.11 -5.60 12.45
C GLY A 103 -7.05 -4.64 11.72
N GLY A 104 -7.92 -3.91 12.45
CA GLY A 104 -8.88 -2.99 11.87
C GLY A 104 -8.36 -1.55 11.81
N ARG A 105 -8.78 -0.73 12.78
CA ARG A 105 -8.51 0.72 12.81
C ARG A 105 -7.02 1.06 12.91
N GLY A 106 -6.24 0.25 13.63
CA GLY A 106 -4.79 0.47 13.75
C GLY A 106 -4.07 0.38 12.40
N VAL A 107 -4.48 -0.57 11.57
CA VAL A 107 -3.96 -0.75 10.21
C VAL A 107 -4.43 0.39 9.30
N GLN A 108 -5.71 0.77 9.37
CA GLN A 108 -6.23 1.92 8.60
C GLN A 108 -5.49 3.23 8.93
N GLN A 109 -5.18 3.49 10.20
CA GLN A 109 -4.41 4.68 10.60
C GLN A 109 -2.98 4.65 10.09
N ALA A 110 -2.34 3.48 10.04
CA ALA A 110 -1.02 3.33 9.43
C ALA A 110 -1.07 3.60 7.92
N PHE A 111 -2.11 3.14 7.23
CA PHE A 111 -2.30 3.41 5.80
C PHE A 111 -2.51 4.89 5.47
N LEU A 112 -3.14 5.67 6.35
CA LEU A 112 -3.31 7.12 6.13
C LEU A 112 -1.97 7.82 5.90
N LYS A 113 -0.94 7.45 6.66
CA LYS A 113 0.43 7.98 6.49
C LYS A 113 0.96 7.68 5.09
N LEU A 114 0.81 6.45 4.62
CA LEU A 114 1.22 6.07 3.25
C LEU A 114 0.42 6.83 2.17
N VAL A 115 -0.88 7.02 2.39
CA VAL A 115 -1.76 7.69 1.43
C VAL A 115 -1.42 9.17 1.33
N GLU A 116 -1.23 9.86 2.46
CA GLU A 116 -0.85 11.28 2.56
C GLU A 116 0.55 11.57 1.98
N GLY A 117 1.42 10.57 1.92
CA GLY A 117 2.79 10.69 1.45
C GLY A 117 3.74 10.95 2.61
N THR A 118 4.44 9.89 3.04
CA THR A 118 5.38 9.94 4.16
C THR A 118 6.63 9.17 3.82
N VAL A 119 7.79 9.66 4.26
CA VAL A 119 9.05 8.95 4.11
C VAL A 119 9.05 7.68 4.97
N VAL A 120 9.03 6.53 4.29
CA VAL A 120 9.09 5.20 4.91
C VAL A 120 10.54 4.72 4.97
N LYS A 121 10.92 4.10 6.09
CA LYS A 121 12.22 3.46 6.25
C LYS A 121 12.07 1.97 6.02
N VAL A 122 12.60 1.48 4.91
CA VAL A 122 12.57 0.04 4.57
C VAL A 122 13.94 -0.59 4.73
N LYS A 123 13.98 -1.85 5.16
CA LYS A 123 15.21 -2.63 5.26
C LYS A 123 15.31 -3.55 4.04
N LEU A 124 16.38 -3.43 3.26
CA LEU A 124 16.69 -4.44 2.23
C LEU A 124 17.69 -5.45 2.80
N PRO A 125 17.59 -6.74 2.43
CA PRO A 125 18.62 -7.71 2.78
C PRO A 125 19.97 -7.24 2.21
N GLY A 126 20.92 -6.91 3.09
CA GLY A 126 22.27 -6.46 2.72
C GLY A 126 22.50 -4.94 2.68
N CYS A 127 21.51 -4.08 2.95
CA CYS A 127 21.69 -2.62 2.99
C CYS A 127 21.08 -1.99 4.25
N ASN A 128 21.82 -1.06 4.87
CA ASN A 128 21.38 -0.33 6.05
C ASN A 128 20.35 0.75 5.67
N GLY A 129 19.08 0.36 5.66
CA GLY A 129 17.92 1.27 5.69
C GLY A 129 17.82 2.22 4.48
N VAL A 130 17.03 1.82 3.48
CA VAL A 130 16.71 2.69 2.34
C VAL A 130 15.48 3.52 2.70
N ARG A 131 15.51 4.82 2.36
CA ARG A 131 14.36 5.72 2.53
C ARG A 131 13.62 5.78 1.21
N VAL A 132 12.34 5.43 1.23
CA VAL A 132 11.42 5.57 0.10
C VAL A 132 10.38 6.63 0.48
N PHE A 133 10.04 7.53 -0.44
CA PHE A 133 9.07 8.60 -0.20
C PHE A 133 7.63 8.11 -0.34
#